data_AF-A0A1H0W612-F1
#
_entry.id   AF-A0A1H0W612-F1
#
_cell.length_a   1.000
_cell.length_b   1.000
_cell.length_c   1.000
_cell.angle_alpha   90.00
_cell.angle_beta   90.00
_cell.angle_gamma   90.00
#
_symmetry.space_group_name_H-M   'P 1'
#
loop_
_entity.id
_entity.type
_entity.pdbx_description
1 polymer ?
#
loop_
_entity_poly.entity_id
_entity_poly.type
_entity_poly.pdbx_seq_one_letter_code
_entity_poly.pdbx_strand_id
1 'polypeptide(L)'
;MLADSKFTQETYVEMMNAIKSANAGYNEIYKIPVRSQVPLMGRVYNYMVRKISQRKRLKAYDQELSQFPNLPRNETVLPDSAASSSNQFFSNDRIAIYTSVFGTYDHIHEPLVSPDNCDYYIVTDQDVNGSSKWCKKNIEEFDHLTKEMTTIEKNRFFKMNPHLLFPDYTYSIYIDGNIQVMTDLTEFIYQIGPSGIAVHKHRERDCVYEEAREVLLLNRDSVENITKHIHYIAETNMPRNYGLLECNVLVRKHHDPICQKFMEDWWTEFSQYSNRDQLAFAHTLFQNNLTLKDLGLIGNNVYENYAFKIHRHK
;
A
#
# COMPACT_ATOMS: atom_id res chain seq x y z
N MET A 1 43.84 -15.68 -15.58
CA MET A 1 42.96 -15.69 -14.40
C MET A 1 42.80 -14.25 -13.96
N LEU A 2 41.72 -13.59 -14.41
CA LEU A 2 41.35 -12.29 -13.86
C LEU A 2 40.86 -12.55 -12.45
N ALA A 3 41.51 -11.93 -11.46
CA ALA A 3 41.06 -12.02 -10.08
C ALA A 3 39.65 -11.43 -10.01
N ASP A 4 38.67 -12.24 -9.60
CA ASP A 4 37.36 -11.77 -9.19
C ASP A 4 37.58 -10.61 -8.23
N SER A 5 37.22 -9.39 -8.65
CA SER A 5 37.15 -8.26 -7.73
C SER A 5 36.15 -8.67 -6.67
N LYS A 6 36.64 -8.98 -5.45
CA LYS A 6 35.78 -9.36 -4.34
C LYS A 6 34.75 -8.26 -4.17
N PHE A 7 33.51 -8.56 -4.52
CA PHE A 7 32.37 -7.69 -4.29
C PHE A 7 32.22 -7.56 -2.77
N THR A 8 32.73 -6.47 -2.20
CA THR A 8 32.74 -6.28 -0.74
C THR A 8 31.40 -5.75 -0.27
N GLN A 9 31.10 -5.94 1.03
CA GLN A 9 29.92 -5.33 1.65
C GLN A 9 29.91 -3.80 1.48
N GLU A 10 31.08 -3.16 1.58
CA GLU A 10 31.24 -1.71 1.38
C GLU A 10 30.85 -1.30 -0.05
N THR A 11 31.35 -2.01 -1.07
CA THR A 11 30.99 -1.78 -2.47
C THR A 11 29.49 -1.99 -2.74
N TYR A 12 28.87 -2.97 -2.07
CA TYR A 12 27.42 -3.18 -2.17
C TYR A 12 26.61 -2.02 -1.59
N VAL A 13 27.00 -1.56 -0.39
CA VAL A 13 26.37 -0.41 0.27
C VAL A 13 26.50 0.84 -0.60
N GLU A 14 27.68 1.11 -1.17
CA GLU A 14 27.90 2.22 -2.11
C GLU A 14 26.99 2.13 -3.33
N MET A 15 26.88 0.95 -3.93
CA MET A 15 26.01 0.71 -5.09
C MET A 15 24.54 0.93 -4.74
N MET A 16 24.05 0.40 -3.62
CA MET A 16 22.66 0.62 -3.17
C MET A 16 22.41 2.10 -2.93
N ASN A 17 23.31 2.80 -2.24
CA ASN A 17 23.19 4.25 -2.00
C ASN A 17 23.18 5.06 -3.30
N ALA A 18 23.94 4.65 -4.32
CA ALA A 18 23.92 5.27 -5.64
C ALA A 18 22.57 5.07 -6.35
N ILE A 19 22.01 3.86 -6.29
CA ILE A 19 20.68 3.56 -6.85
C ILE A 19 19.59 4.36 -6.11
N LYS A 20 19.62 4.41 -4.77
CA LYS A 20 18.72 5.24 -3.97
C LYS A 20 18.78 6.70 -4.41
N SER A 21 19.98 7.25 -4.53
CA SER A 21 20.20 8.65 -4.92
C SER A 21 19.72 8.93 -6.34
N ALA A 22 19.98 8.02 -7.29
CA ALA A 22 19.53 8.14 -8.66
C ALA A 22 18.00 8.10 -8.78
N ASN A 23 17.33 7.15 -8.09
CA ASN A 23 15.88 7.05 -8.13
C ASN A 23 15.20 8.20 -7.38
N ALA A 24 15.78 8.67 -6.26
CA ALA A 24 15.31 9.88 -5.59
C ALA A 24 15.38 11.11 -6.52
N GLY A 25 16.51 11.30 -7.22
CA GLY A 25 16.67 12.37 -8.22
C GLY A 25 15.69 12.24 -9.40
N TYR A 26 15.44 11.02 -9.87
CA TYR A 26 14.41 10.75 -10.89
C TYR A 26 13.02 11.17 -10.41
N ASN A 27 12.65 10.79 -9.18
CA ASN A 27 11.37 11.14 -8.57
C ASN A 27 11.23 12.67 -8.46
N GLU A 28 12.28 13.42 -8.07
CA GLU A 28 12.26 14.89 -8.04
C GLU A 28 12.06 15.53 -9.43
N ILE A 29 12.75 15.03 -10.47
CA ILE A 29 12.60 15.57 -11.83
C ILE A 29 11.17 15.35 -12.35
N TYR A 30 10.59 14.18 -12.09
CA TYR A 30 9.23 13.84 -12.54
C TYR A 30 8.13 14.60 -11.77
N LYS A 31 8.44 15.26 -10.65
CA LYS A 31 7.53 16.22 -10.01
C LYS A 31 7.35 17.49 -10.86
N ILE A 32 8.30 17.82 -11.74
CA ILE A 32 8.18 18.97 -12.65
C ILE A 32 7.11 18.61 -13.68
N PRO A 33 5.94 19.29 -13.69
CA PRO A 33 4.87 18.90 -14.59
C PRO A 33 5.29 19.17 -16.04
N VAL A 34 5.59 18.11 -16.80
CA VAL A 34 5.60 18.18 -18.26
C VAL A 34 4.16 18.43 -18.68
N ARG A 35 3.83 19.70 -18.95
CA ARG A 35 2.53 20.15 -19.45
C ARG A 35 2.18 19.36 -20.72
N SER A 36 1.40 18.29 -20.58
CA SER A 36 0.82 17.61 -21.73
C SER A 36 -0.18 18.55 -22.40
N GLN A 37 0.07 18.83 -23.68
CA GLN A 37 -0.83 19.56 -24.57
C GLN A 37 -2.06 18.69 -24.87
N VAL A 38 -3.09 18.79 -24.02
CA VAL A 38 -4.45 18.36 -24.34
C VAL A 38 -5.30 19.63 -24.40
N PRO A 39 -6.17 19.83 -25.41
CA PRO A 39 -6.88 21.09 -25.59
C PRO A 39 -7.67 21.46 -24.33
N LEU A 40 -7.44 22.68 -23.84
CA LEU A 40 -8.01 23.25 -22.62
C LEU A 40 -9.54 23.06 -22.53
N MET A 41 -10.25 23.11 -23.67
CA MET A 41 -11.70 22.93 -23.73
C MET A 41 -12.19 21.51 -23.41
N GLY A 42 -11.46 20.46 -23.80
CA GLY A 42 -11.84 19.09 -23.45
C GLY A 42 -11.71 18.82 -21.95
N ARG A 43 -10.74 19.47 -21.29
CA ARG A 43 -10.57 19.40 -19.82
C ARG A 43 -11.64 20.18 -19.07
N VAL A 44 -11.98 21.38 -19.55
CA VAL A 44 -13.03 22.22 -18.93
C VAL A 44 -14.42 21.60 -19.12
N TYR A 45 -14.73 21.03 -20.28
CA TYR A 45 -15.99 20.33 -20.52
C TYR A 45 -16.13 19.07 -19.64
N ASN A 46 -15.10 18.20 -19.59
CA ASN A 46 -15.10 17.04 -18.69
C ASN A 46 -15.14 17.44 -17.22
N TYR A 47 -14.49 18.54 -16.82
CA TYR A 47 -14.54 19.10 -15.47
C TYR A 47 -15.94 19.62 -15.11
N MET A 48 -16.62 20.30 -16.03
CA MET A 48 -17.98 20.80 -15.82
C MET A 48 -19.03 19.67 -15.75
N VAL A 49 -18.95 18.68 -16.65
CA VAL A 49 -19.85 17.51 -16.65
C VAL A 49 -19.63 16.63 -15.40
N ARG A 50 -18.37 16.43 -14.99
CA ARG A 50 -18.02 15.76 -13.72
C ARG A 50 -18.61 16.49 -12.51
N LYS A 51 -18.59 17.83 -12.48
CA LYS A 51 -19.12 18.60 -11.34
C LYS A 51 -20.62 18.41 -11.11
N ILE A 52 -21.44 18.15 -12.13
CA ILE A 52 -22.89 18.03 -11.95
C ILE A 52 -23.26 16.68 -11.29
N SER A 53 -22.65 15.58 -11.74
CA SER A 53 -22.87 14.26 -11.14
C SER A 53 -22.18 14.14 -9.77
N GLN A 54 -20.95 14.63 -9.63
CA GLN A 54 -20.22 14.65 -8.35
C GLN A 54 -20.92 15.47 -7.27
N ARG A 55 -21.54 16.62 -7.62
CA ARG A 55 -22.29 17.43 -6.64
C ARG A 55 -23.47 16.69 -6.05
N LYS A 56 -24.18 15.86 -6.82
CA LYS A 56 -25.28 15.04 -6.29
C LYS A 56 -24.77 13.95 -5.35
N ARG A 57 -23.67 13.27 -5.74
CA ARG A 57 -23.02 12.24 -4.92
C ARG A 57 -22.49 12.80 -3.59
N LEU A 58 -21.85 13.96 -3.64
CA LEU A 58 -21.35 14.66 -2.45
C LEU A 58 -22.48 15.15 -1.55
N LYS A 59 -23.57 15.70 -2.11
CA LYS A 59 -24.73 16.11 -1.31
C LYS A 59 -25.34 14.94 -0.54
N ALA A 60 -25.48 13.77 -1.18
CA ALA A 60 -25.95 12.56 -0.52
C ALA A 60 -25.01 12.16 0.61
N TYR A 61 -23.70 12.08 0.34
CA TYR A 61 -22.71 11.76 1.35
C TYR A 61 -22.68 12.75 2.53
N ASP A 62 -22.67 14.06 2.24
CA ASP A 62 -22.61 15.11 3.27
C ASP A 62 -23.90 15.11 4.12
N GLN A 63 -25.06 14.76 3.54
CA GLN A 63 -26.32 14.57 4.27
C GLN A 63 -26.25 13.37 5.22
N GLU A 64 -25.68 12.25 4.79
CA GLU A 64 -25.50 11.07 5.63
C GLU A 64 -24.55 11.35 6.79
N LEU A 65 -23.40 11.98 6.52
CA LEU A 65 -22.42 12.32 7.56
C LEU A 65 -22.95 13.37 8.56
N SER A 66 -23.93 14.19 8.17
CA SER A 66 -24.55 15.18 9.06
C SER A 66 -25.34 14.57 10.22
N GLN A 67 -25.68 13.28 10.13
CA GLN A 67 -26.31 12.52 11.22
C GLN A 67 -25.35 12.28 12.40
N PHE A 68 -24.05 12.50 12.19
CA PHE A 68 -22.99 12.35 13.21
C PHE A 68 -22.29 13.69 13.49
N PRO A 69 -22.98 14.71 14.03
CA PRO A 69 -22.43 16.06 14.16
C PRO A 69 -21.32 16.18 15.22
N ASN A 70 -21.26 15.24 16.18
CA ASN A 70 -20.38 15.29 17.35
C ASN A 70 -19.22 14.27 17.29
N LEU A 71 -18.79 13.86 16.08
CA LEU A 71 -17.63 12.97 15.96
C LEU A 71 -16.40 13.61 16.63
N PRO A 72 -15.69 12.87 17.50
CA PRO A 72 -14.50 13.39 18.15
C PRO A 72 -13.44 13.73 17.10
N ARG A 73 -12.50 14.60 17.45
CA ARG A 73 -11.36 14.95 16.59
C ARG A 73 -10.09 14.56 17.31
N ASN A 74 -9.23 13.79 16.65
CA ASN A 74 -7.94 13.43 17.21
C ASN A 74 -6.88 14.46 16.79
N GLU A 75 -6.00 14.83 17.71
CA GLU A 75 -4.76 15.52 17.35
C GLU A 75 -3.74 14.44 16.99
N THR A 76 -3.52 14.22 15.69
CA THR A 76 -2.57 13.21 15.21
C THR A 76 -1.17 13.53 15.70
N VAL A 77 -0.75 12.94 16.83
CA VAL A 77 0.62 13.03 17.30
C VAL A 77 1.45 12.10 16.42
N LEU A 78 2.18 12.71 15.49
CA LEU A 78 3.12 11.97 14.65
C LEU A 78 4.15 11.29 15.54
N PRO A 79 4.53 10.03 15.26
CA PRO A 79 5.76 9.51 15.83
C PRO A 79 6.90 10.48 15.46
N ASP A 80 7.84 10.69 16.38
CA ASP A 80 9.05 11.47 16.10
C ASP A 80 9.64 10.97 14.78
N SER A 81 9.98 11.89 13.89
CA SER A 81 10.52 11.59 12.57
C SER A 81 11.83 10.80 12.72
N ALA A 82 11.72 9.48 12.80
CA ALA A 82 12.83 8.57 12.92
C ALA A 82 12.75 7.50 11.83
N ALA A 83 12.40 7.90 10.60
CA ALA A 83 13.02 7.27 9.44
C ALA A 83 14.38 7.95 9.22
N SER A 84 15.29 7.78 10.18
CA SER A 84 16.71 7.79 9.83
C SER A 84 16.82 6.69 8.77
N SER A 85 17.19 7.05 7.55
CA SER A 85 17.51 6.08 6.50
C SER A 85 18.65 5.21 7.00
N SER A 86 18.31 4.13 7.71
CA SER A 86 19.27 3.13 8.12
C SER A 86 19.74 2.46 6.84
N ASN A 87 20.97 2.72 6.40
CA ASN A 87 21.56 2.02 5.25
C ASN A 87 21.96 0.57 5.64
N GLN A 88 21.09 -0.10 6.40
CA GLN A 88 21.26 -1.46 6.89
C GLN A 88 20.67 -2.42 5.86
N PHE A 89 21.51 -2.80 4.91
CA PHE A 89 21.19 -3.75 3.84
C PHE A 89 21.50 -5.21 4.20
N PHE A 90 21.90 -5.47 5.44
CA PHE A 90 22.31 -6.81 5.85
C PHE A 90 21.40 -7.30 6.97
N SER A 91 20.90 -8.52 6.79
CA SER A 91 20.17 -9.29 7.79
C SER A 91 20.46 -10.78 7.59
N ASN A 92 20.41 -11.56 8.66
CA ASN A 92 20.40 -13.03 8.56
C ASN A 92 18.99 -13.57 8.33
N ASP A 93 17.95 -12.75 8.51
CA ASP A 93 16.58 -13.12 8.25
C ASP A 93 16.27 -13.09 6.76
N ARG A 94 15.48 -14.07 6.33
CA ARG A 94 14.93 -14.11 4.97
C ARG A 94 13.62 -13.34 4.90
N ILE A 95 13.40 -12.65 3.79
CA ILE A 95 12.26 -11.76 3.59
C ILE A 95 11.48 -12.21 2.35
N ALA A 96 10.19 -12.50 2.52
CA ALA A 96 9.30 -12.74 1.39
C ALA A 96 8.78 -11.40 0.85
N ILE A 97 9.30 -10.95 -0.28
CA ILE A 97 8.79 -9.80 -1.02
C ILE A 97 7.78 -10.33 -2.03
N TYR A 98 6.57 -9.79 -2.06
CA TYR A 98 5.56 -10.32 -2.95
C TYR A 98 4.57 -9.27 -3.47
N THR A 99 4.03 -9.59 -4.64
CA THR A 99 2.93 -8.85 -5.24
C THR A 99 1.80 -9.81 -5.63
N SER A 100 0.59 -9.27 -5.74
CA SER A 100 -0.55 -10.02 -6.23
C SER A 100 -1.17 -9.28 -7.41
N VAL A 101 -1.27 -9.93 -8.56
CA VAL A 101 -1.73 -9.30 -9.80
C VAL A 101 -2.71 -10.25 -10.47
N PHE A 102 -3.97 -9.86 -10.61
CA PHE A 102 -5.01 -10.69 -11.23
C PHE A 102 -5.68 -10.00 -12.41
N GLY A 103 -6.04 -10.77 -13.43
CA GLY A 103 -6.61 -10.25 -14.67
C GLY A 103 -5.63 -9.36 -15.41
N THR A 104 -6.13 -8.35 -16.13
CA THR A 104 -5.32 -7.49 -17.02
C THR A 104 -5.06 -6.08 -16.48
N TYR A 105 -5.33 -5.84 -15.19
CA TYR A 105 -5.30 -4.50 -14.59
C TYR A 105 -3.90 -3.88 -14.53
N ASP A 106 -2.90 -4.69 -14.20
CA ASP A 106 -1.50 -4.27 -14.08
C ASP A 106 -0.56 -5.16 -14.90
N HIS A 107 0.58 -4.58 -15.27
CA HIS A 107 1.72 -5.29 -15.83
C HIS A 107 2.63 -5.78 -14.71
N ILE A 108 3.27 -6.94 -14.91
CA ILE A 108 4.29 -7.43 -13.99
C ILE A 108 5.56 -6.60 -14.17
N HIS A 109 5.95 -5.86 -13.13
CA HIS A 109 7.18 -5.07 -13.12
C HIS A 109 8.32 -5.83 -12.43
N GLU A 110 9.42 -6.06 -13.14
CA GLU A 110 10.59 -6.73 -12.56
C GLU A 110 11.33 -5.84 -11.55
N PRO A 111 11.70 -6.38 -10.36
CA PRO A 111 12.61 -5.72 -9.43
C PRO A 111 13.92 -5.38 -10.13
N LEU A 112 14.47 -4.19 -9.86
CA LEU A 112 15.78 -3.80 -10.41
C LEU A 112 16.90 -4.64 -9.80
N VAL A 113 16.81 -4.93 -8.50
CA VAL A 113 17.79 -5.71 -7.72
C VAL A 113 17.10 -6.89 -7.02
N SER A 114 17.87 -7.93 -6.71
CA SER A 114 17.41 -9.09 -5.94
C SER A 114 18.48 -9.47 -4.92
N PRO A 115 18.46 -8.90 -3.71
CA PRO A 115 19.39 -9.25 -2.63
C PRO A 115 19.26 -10.73 -2.22
N ASP A 116 20.33 -11.35 -1.74
CA ASP A 116 20.37 -12.79 -1.43
C ASP A 116 19.39 -13.22 -0.30
N ASN A 117 19.08 -12.32 0.63
CA ASN A 117 18.14 -12.56 1.72
C ASN A 117 16.68 -12.22 1.35
N CYS A 118 16.44 -11.74 0.12
CA CYS A 118 15.13 -11.32 -0.37
C CYS A 118 14.61 -12.28 -1.44
N ASP A 119 13.51 -12.97 -1.13
CA ASP A 119 12.82 -13.82 -2.08
C ASP A 119 11.61 -13.12 -2.67
N TYR A 120 11.53 -13.11 -3.99
CA TYR A 120 10.48 -12.43 -4.73
C TYR A 120 9.41 -13.42 -5.19
N TYR A 121 8.18 -13.23 -4.76
CA TYR A 121 7.03 -14.06 -5.12
C TYR A 121 5.92 -13.27 -5.82
N ILE A 122 5.23 -13.92 -6.76
CA ILE A 122 4.03 -13.34 -7.38
C ILE A 122 2.85 -14.30 -7.29
N VAL A 123 1.70 -13.76 -6.90
CA VAL A 123 0.43 -14.47 -6.87
C VAL A 123 -0.44 -13.93 -8.01
N THR A 124 -0.58 -14.71 -9.09
CA THR A 124 -1.20 -14.24 -10.34
C THR A 124 -1.82 -15.36 -11.17
N ASP A 125 -2.85 -15.02 -11.93
CA ASP A 125 -3.42 -15.85 -13.01
C ASP A 125 -2.71 -15.61 -14.37
N GLN A 126 -1.82 -14.61 -14.46
CA GLN A 126 -1.04 -14.32 -15.67
C GLN A 126 0.15 -15.27 -15.83
N ASP A 127 0.65 -15.36 -17.06
CA ASP A 127 1.92 -16.03 -17.34
C ASP A 127 3.09 -15.20 -16.79
N VAL A 128 4.00 -15.88 -16.09
CA VAL A 128 5.23 -15.28 -15.56
C VAL A 128 6.39 -15.83 -16.38
N ASN A 129 7.24 -14.93 -16.90
CA ASN A 129 8.40 -15.34 -17.70
C ASN A 129 9.34 -16.20 -16.84
N GLY A 130 9.88 -17.29 -17.40
CA GLY A 130 10.86 -18.14 -16.71
C GLY A 130 12.16 -17.42 -16.34
N SER A 131 12.46 -16.27 -16.94
CA SER A 131 13.58 -15.40 -16.55
C SER A 131 13.20 -14.29 -15.56
N SER A 132 11.95 -14.28 -15.07
CA SER A 132 11.48 -13.33 -14.07
C SER A 132 12.20 -13.54 -12.74
N LYS A 133 12.42 -12.46 -11.99
CA LYS A 133 12.85 -12.57 -10.59
C LYS A 133 11.70 -13.01 -9.69
N TRP A 134 10.46 -12.85 -10.14
CA TRP A 134 9.28 -13.27 -9.40
C TRP A 134 9.05 -14.79 -9.55
N CYS A 135 9.10 -15.50 -8.42
CA CYS A 135 8.66 -16.89 -8.34
C CYS A 135 7.13 -16.95 -8.22
N LYS A 136 6.46 -17.52 -9.24
CA LYS A 136 5.00 -17.68 -9.23
C LYS A 136 4.55 -18.68 -8.15
N LYS A 137 3.65 -18.26 -7.26
CA LYS A 137 2.97 -19.15 -6.31
C LYS A 137 1.87 -19.94 -7.01
N ASN A 138 1.68 -21.18 -6.61
CA ASN A 138 0.59 -22.01 -7.10
C ASN A 138 -0.74 -21.52 -6.49
N ILE A 139 -1.56 -20.86 -7.30
CA ILE A 139 -2.84 -20.29 -6.82
C ILE A 139 -3.90 -21.36 -6.57
N GLU A 140 -3.79 -22.52 -7.21
CA GLU A 140 -4.78 -23.62 -7.10
C GLU A 140 -4.84 -24.19 -5.68
N GLU A 141 -3.75 -24.10 -4.92
CA GLU A 141 -3.70 -24.47 -3.49
C GLU A 141 -4.69 -23.66 -2.64
N PHE A 142 -5.08 -22.47 -3.11
CA PHE A 142 -5.97 -21.54 -2.41
C PHE A 142 -7.36 -21.46 -3.05
N ASP A 143 -7.70 -22.31 -4.02
CA ASP A 143 -9.00 -22.27 -4.70
C ASP A 143 -10.17 -22.47 -3.73
N HIS A 144 -9.99 -23.34 -2.73
CA HIS A 144 -11.00 -23.57 -1.69
C HIS A 144 -11.38 -22.31 -0.89
N LEU A 145 -10.52 -21.29 -0.89
CA LEU A 145 -10.75 -19.99 -0.24
C LEU A 145 -11.12 -18.90 -1.25
N THR A 146 -10.56 -18.94 -2.46
CA THR A 146 -10.54 -17.78 -3.37
C THR A 146 -11.34 -17.95 -4.66
N LYS A 147 -11.87 -19.15 -4.95
CA LYS A 147 -12.47 -19.46 -6.25
C LYS A 147 -13.59 -18.50 -6.67
N GLU A 148 -14.47 -18.14 -5.75
CA GLU A 148 -15.64 -17.28 -5.99
C GLU A 148 -15.33 -15.77 -5.86
N MET A 149 -14.08 -15.41 -5.56
CA MET A 149 -13.66 -14.02 -5.40
C MET A 149 -13.38 -13.35 -6.76
N THR A 150 -13.73 -12.07 -6.85
CA THR A 150 -13.32 -11.17 -7.93
C THR A 150 -11.80 -10.96 -7.93
N THR A 151 -11.25 -10.39 -9.01
CA THR A 151 -9.82 -10.08 -9.11
C THR A 151 -9.35 -9.11 -8.02
N ILE A 152 -10.19 -8.14 -7.65
CA ILE A 152 -9.93 -7.19 -6.56
C ILE A 152 -9.88 -7.91 -5.22
N GLU A 153 -10.86 -8.77 -4.94
CA GLU A 153 -10.92 -9.54 -3.69
C GLU A 153 -9.75 -10.51 -3.58
N LYS A 154 -9.38 -11.22 -4.65
CA LYS A 154 -8.20 -12.10 -4.67
C LYS A 154 -6.92 -11.35 -4.33
N ASN A 155 -6.69 -10.20 -4.97
CA ASN A 155 -5.53 -9.37 -4.66
C ASN A 155 -5.50 -9.00 -3.16
N ARG A 156 -6.62 -8.51 -2.62
CA ARG A 156 -6.72 -8.07 -1.23
C ARG A 156 -6.65 -9.23 -0.24
N PHE A 157 -7.16 -10.40 -0.60
CA PHE A 157 -7.04 -11.62 0.18
C PHE A 157 -5.57 -11.98 0.41
N PHE A 158 -4.77 -12.07 -0.65
CA PHE A 158 -3.34 -12.42 -0.53
C PHE A 158 -2.50 -11.29 0.10
N LYS A 159 -2.91 -10.04 -0.08
CA LYS A 159 -2.31 -8.87 0.59
C LYS A 159 -2.47 -8.93 2.11
N MET A 160 -3.67 -9.32 2.57
CA MET A 160 -4.05 -9.33 4.00
C MET A 160 -3.78 -10.69 4.66
N ASN A 161 -3.53 -11.76 3.90
CA ASN A 161 -3.23 -13.09 4.45
C ASN A 161 -1.83 -13.59 4.09
N PRO A 162 -0.74 -12.84 4.38
CA PRO A 162 0.63 -13.28 4.08
C PRO A 162 1.03 -14.56 4.82
N HIS A 163 0.49 -14.78 6.03
CA HIS A 163 0.79 -15.95 6.85
C HIS A 163 0.34 -17.27 6.18
N LEU A 164 -0.63 -17.23 5.27
CA LEU A 164 -1.03 -18.40 4.47
C LEU A 164 -0.06 -18.68 3.32
N LEU A 165 0.56 -17.64 2.76
CA LEU A 165 1.49 -17.75 1.63
C LEU A 165 2.91 -18.13 2.05
N PHE A 166 3.32 -17.65 3.23
CA PHE A 166 4.71 -17.66 3.71
C PHE A 166 4.83 -18.14 5.17
N PRO A 167 4.31 -19.33 5.53
CA PRO A 167 4.32 -19.82 6.92
C PRO A 167 5.72 -19.99 7.51
N ASP A 168 6.75 -20.09 6.67
CA ASP A 168 8.15 -20.30 7.07
C ASP A 168 8.96 -19.00 7.13
N TYR A 169 8.35 -17.83 6.89
CA TYR A 169 9.04 -16.54 6.90
C TYR A 169 8.70 -15.72 8.13
N THR A 170 9.69 -15.08 8.73
CA THR A 170 9.45 -14.08 9.79
C THR A 170 8.88 -12.79 9.20
N TYR A 171 9.39 -12.37 8.04
CA TYR A 171 9.09 -11.07 7.43
C TYR A 171 8.47 -11.21 6.04
N SER A 172 7.48 -10.37 5.75
CA SER A 172 6.92 -10.22 4.41
C SER A 172 6.84 -8.74 4.01
N ILE A 173 7.06 -8.43 2.73
CA ILE A 173 6.81 -7.11 2.15
C ILE A 173 5.83 -7.28 1.00
N TYR A 174 4.60 -6.81 1.17
CA TYR A 174 3.62 -6.73 0.08
C TYR A 174 3.81 -5.45 -0.71
N ILE A 175 3.66 -5.52 -2.04
CA ILE A 175 3.79 -4.41 -2.97
C ILE A 175 2.66 -4.48 -4.00
N ASP A 176 1.89 -3.41 -4.18
CA ASP A 176 0.84 -3.32 -5.22
C ASP A 176 1.45 -3.49 -6.63
N GLY A 177 0.68 -4.09 -7.54
CA GLY A 177 1.17 -4.55 -8.85
C GLY A 177 1.77 -3.47 -9.74
N ASN A 178 1.37 -2.21 -9.60
CA ASN A 178 1.89 -1.09 -10.38
C ASN A 178 3.18 -0.48 -9.82
N ILE A 179 3.74 -1.02 -8.74
CA ILE A 179 4.94 -0.50 -8.08
C ILE A 179 6.13 -1.40 -8.43
N GLN A 180 7.16 -0.80 -9.03
CA GLN A 180 8.43 -1.44 -9.29
C GLN A 180 9.41 -1.21 -8.14
N VAL A 181 10.06 -2.28 -7.70
CA VAL A 181 11.14 -2.26 -6.70
C VAL A 181 12.44 -1.82 -7.36
N MET A 182 13.05 -0.77 -6.82
CA MET A 182 14.26 -0.16 -7.39
C MET A 182 15.53 -0.49 -6.58
N THR A 183 15.42 -0.81 -5.29
CA THR A 183 16.57 -1.04 -4.39
C THR A 183 16.33 -2.22 -3.44
N ASP A 184 17.32 -2.52 -2.62
CA ASP A 184 17.25 -3.52 -1.56
C ASP A 184 16.28 -3.07 -0.46
N LEU A 185 15.27 -3.88 -0.16
CA LEU A 185 14.22 -3.57 0.81
C LEU A 185 14.54 -4.09 2.22
N THR A 186 15.70 -4.70 2.44
CA THR A 186 16.13 -5.24 3.74
C THR A 186 16.02 -4.20 4.84
N GLU A 187 16.36 -2.94 4.55
CA GLU A 187 16.33 -1.88 5.56
C GLU A 187 14.92 -1.60 6.12
N PHE A 188 13.86 -1.96 5.40
CA PHE A 188 12.49 -1.66 5.82
C PHE A 188 12.01 -2.55 6.96
N ILE A 189 12.59 -3.75 7.15
CA ILE A 189 12.20 -4.61 8.28
C ILE A 189 12.61 -3.98 9.63
N TYR A 190 13.64 -3.14 9.63
CA TYR A 190 14.09 -2.41 10.83
C TYR A 190 13.20 -1.20 11.17
N GLN A 191 12.28 -0.85 10.27
CA GLN A 191 11.31 0.23 10.47
C GLN A 191 9.97 -0.30 10.98
N ILE A 192 9.82 -1.62 11.20
CA ILE A 192 8.60 -2.22 11.76
C ILE A 192 8.34 -1.69 13.17
N GLY A 193 7.12 -1.18 13.39
CA GLY A 193 6.69 -0.67 14.69
C GLY A 193 6.24 -1.76 15.67
N PRO A 194 5.84 -1.38 16.90
CA PRO A 194 5.39 -2.32 17.94
C PRO A 194 4.28 -3.28 17.53
N SER A 195 3.41 -2.89 16.60
CA SER A 195 2.34 -3.72 16.04
C SER A 195 2.81 -4.84 15.10
N GLY A 196 4.11 -4.88 14.76
CA GLY A 196 4.62 -5.78 13.72
C GLY A 196 4.38 -5.28 12.29
N ILE A 197 3.93 -4.04 12.10
CA ILE A 197 3.58 -3.45 10.80
C ILE A 197 4.39 -2.17 10.53
N ALA A 198 4.83 -1.97 9.29
CA ALA A 198 5.34 -0.70 8.77
C ALA A 198 4.70 -0.35 7.41
N VAL A 199 4.32 0.92 7.23
CA VAL A 199 3.61 1.41 6.04
C VAL A 199 3.98 2.87 5.75
N HIS A 200 3.60 3.40 4.58
CA HIS A 200 3.74 4.83 4.32
C HIS A 200 2.59 5.61 4.94
N LYS A 201 2.90 6.80 5.46
CA LYS A 201 1.87 7.79 5.77
C LYS A 201 1.17 8.22 4.49
N HIS A 202 -0.13 8.44 4.57
CA HIS A 202 -0.87 9.01 3.46
C HIS A 202 -0.47 10.47 3.24
N ARG A 203 -0.21 10.83 1.98
CA ARG A 203 0.49 12.07 1.61
C ARG A 203 -0.33 13.36 1.77
N GLU A 204 -1.65 13.26 1.68
CA GLU A 204 -2.54 14.43 1.54
C GLU A 204 -3.61 14.53 2.63
N ARG A 205 -3.95 13.42 3.26
CA ARG A 205 -5.13 13.25 4.13
C ARG A 205 -4.77 12.39 5.32
N ASP A 206 -5.44 12.62 6.44
CA ASP A 206 -5.32 11.85 7.68
C ASP A 206 -6.71 11.45 8.25
N CYS A 207 -7.78 11.68 7.48
CA CYS A 207 -9.15 11.50 7.91
C CYS A 207 -9.91 10.56 6.95
N VAL A 208 -10.42 9.44 7.47
CA VAL A 208 -11.16 8.43 6.70
C VAL A 208 -12.43 9.00 6.05
N TYR A 209 -13.11 9.94 6.71
CA TYR A 209 -14.28 10.63 6.17
C TYR A 209 -13.93 11.53 4.98
N GLU A 210 -12.77 12.18 5.00
CA GLU A 210 -12.31 12.97 3.86
C GLU A 210 -11.85 12.08 2.70
N GLU A 211 -11.20 10.95 2.99
CA GLU A 211 -10.85 9.94 1.98
C GLU A 211 -12.10 9.38 1.28
N ALA A 212 -13.16 9.09 2.02
CA ALA A 212 -14.42 8.63 1.43
C ALA A 212 -15.02 9.65 0.45
N ARG A 213 -14.92 10.96 0.75
CA ARG A 213 -15.34 12.02 -0.18
C ARG A 213 -14.51 11.99 -1.46
N GLU A 214 -13.19 11.81 -1.35
CA GLU A 214 -12.29 11.71 -2.50
C GLU A 214 -12.57 10.45 -3.35
N VAL A 215 -12.84 9.31 -2.72
CA VAL A 215 -13.26 8.09 -3.42
C VAL A 215 -14.51 8.34 -4.28
N LEU A 216 -15.50 9.04 -3.73
CA LEU A 216 -16.73 9.40 -4.47
C LEU A 216 -16.48 10.42 -5.57
N LEU A 217 -15.64 11.44 -5.32
CA LEU A 217 -15.25 12.44 -6.31
C LEU A 217 -14.53 11.80 -7.49
N LEU A 218 -13.63 10.86 -7.24
CA LEU A 218 -12.86 10.16 -8.26
C LEU A 218 -13.66 9.03 -8.94
N ASN A 219 -14.92 8.81 -8.56
CA ASN A 219 -15.77 7.72 -9.03
C ASN A 219 -15.11 6.33 -8.86
N ARG A 220 -14.40 6.12 -7.75
CA ARG A 220 -13.67 4.88 -7.47
C ARG A 220 -14.52 3.77 -6.84
N ASP A 221 -15.73 4.09 -6.40
CA ASP A 221 -16.73 3.14 -5.88
C ASP A 221 -18.14 3.74 -6.01
N SER A 222 -19.19 2.99 -5.66
CA SER A 222 -20.58 3.44 -5.64
C SER A 222 -20.88 4.34 -4.42
N VAL A 223 -21.91 5.18 -4.52
CA VAL A 223 -22.35 6.00 -3.36
C VAL A 223 -22.85 5.10 -2.24
N GLU A 224 -23.59 4.06 -2.58
CA GLU A 224 -24.19 3.11 -1.64
C GLU A 224 -23.12 2.40 -0.80
N ASN A 225 -22.10 1.81 -1.43
CA ASN A 225 -21.03 1.09 -0.74
C ASN A 225 -20.26 1.99 0.22
N ILE A 226 -19.89 3.20 -0.23
CA ILE A 226 -19.13 4.15 0.60
C ILE A 226 -19.99 4.69 1.74
N THR A 227 -21.27 4.96 1.50
CA THR A 227 -22.18 5.43 2.55
C THR A 227 -22.37 4.36 3.61
N LYS A 228 -22.64 3.11 3.21
CA LYS A 228 -22.75 1.97 4.13
C LYS A 228 -21.49 1.80 4.99
N HIS A 229 -20.32 1.85 4.36
CA HIS A 229 -19.05 1.71 5.06
C HIS A 229 -18.81 2.86 6.05
N ILE A 230 -19.04 4.11 5.62
CA ILE A 230 -18.81 5.27 6.49
C ILE A 230 -19.83 5.38 7.62
N HIS A 231 -21.06 4.93 7.41
CA HIS A 231 -22.06 4.84 8.47
C HIS A 231 -21.58 3.90 9.57
N TYR A 232 -21.14 2.69 9.19
CA TYR A 232 -20.55 1.74 10.12
C TYR A 232 -19.36 2.34 10.89
N ILE A 233 -18.42 2.99 10.18
CA ILE A 233 -17.27 3.66 10.81
C ILE A 233 -17.70 4.79 11.77
N ALA A 234 -18.76 5.52 11.45
CA ALA A 234 -19.26 6.61 12.31
C ALA A 234 -19.98 6.08 13.56
N GLU A 235 -20.70 4.97 13.45
CA GLU A 235 -21.40 4.33 14.57
C GLU A 235 -20.44 3.82 15.66
N THR A 236 -19.19 3.51 15.30
CA THR A 236 -18.16 3.12 16.27
C THR A 236 -17.53 4.31 17.01
N ASN A 237 -17.97 5.54 16.71
CA ASN A 237 -17.41 6.80 17.23
C ASN A 237 -15.93 7.01 16.86
N MET A 238 -15.49 6.50 15.71
CA MET A 238 -14.15 6.77 15.20
C MET A 238 -13.90 8.29 15.07
N PRO A 239 -12.82 8.83 15.65
CA PRO A 239 -12.51 10.24 15.50
C PRO A 239 -12.20 10.65 14.06
N ARG A 240 -12.54 11.88 13.72
CA ARG A 240 -11.92 12.58 12.59
C ARG A 240 -10.42 12.74 12.83
N ASN A 241 -9.66 12.73 11.73
CA ASN A 241 -8.20 12.89 11.77
C ASN A 241 -7.51 11.82 12.63
N TYR A 242 -8.00 10.58 12.67
CA TYR A 242 -7.36 9.50 13.44
C TYR A 242 -5.99 9.09 12.86
N GLY A 243 -5.76 9.35 11.58
CA GLY A 243 -4.64 8.86 10.80
C GLY A 243 -5.11 8.15 9.54
N LEU A 244 -4.34 8.29 8.47
CA LEU A 244 -4.56 7.60 7.20
C LEU A 244 -3.21 7.23 6.60
N LEU A 245 -3.15 6.06 5.98
CA LEU A 245 -1.92 5.44 5.51
C LEU A 245 -2.09 4.94 4.07
N GLU A 246 -0.99 4.84 3.33
CA GLU A 246 -1.00 4.22 2.01
C GLU A 246 -0.89 2.71 2.18
N CYS A 247 -1.86 1.96 1.67
CA CYS A 247 -1.88 0.51 1.80
C CYS A 247 -1.08 -0.20 0.68
N ASN A 248 -0.42 0.53 -0.21
CA ASN A 248 0.19 -0.04 -1.43
C ASN A 248 1.53 -0.75 -1.20
N VAL A 249 2.20 -0.47 -0.08
CA VAL A 249 3.37 -1.20 0.41
C VAL A 249 3.18 -1.50 1.89
N LEU A 250 3.32 -2.77 2.28
CA LEU A 250 3.16 -3.21 3.66
C LEU A 250 4.36 -4.07 4.06
N VAL A 251 5.07 -3.66 5.09
CA VAL A 251 6.21 -4.39 5.67
C VAL A 251 5.75 -4.99 6.98
N ARG A 252 5.91 -6.29 7.16
CA ARG A 252 5.30 -6.99 8.29
C ARG A 252 6.21 -8.05 8.87
N LYS A 253 6.18 -8.15 10.19
CA LYS A 253 6.49 -9.36 10.95
C LYS A 253 5.19 -10.15 11.10
N HIS A 254 4.81 -10.90 10.07
CA HIS A 254 3.41 -11.29 9.86
C HIS A 254 2.90 -12.42 10.76
N HIS A 255 3.77 -13.07 11.52
CA HIS A 255 3.41 -13.99 12.60
C HIS A 255 3.37 -13.32 13.99
N ASP A 256 3.65 -12.01 14.06
CA ASP A 256 3.37 -11.26 15.29
C ASP A 256 1.86 -11.30 15.59
N PRO A 257 1.42 -11.67 16.81
CA PRO A 257 0.01 -11.80 17.12
C PRO A 257 -0.81 -10.51 16.90
N ILE A 258 -0.21 -9.33 17.12
CA ILE A 258 -0.87 -8.04 16.87
C ILE A 258 -1.04 -7.84 15.38
N CYS A 259 0.03 -8.08 14.60
CA CYS A 259 -0.02 -7.98 13.14
C CYS A 259 -1.05 -8.95 12.56
N GLN A 260 -1.03 -10.22 12.98
CA GLN A 260 -1.92 -11.24 12.43
C GLN A 260 -3.38 -10.90 12.71
N LYS A 261 -3.72 -10.59 13.97
CA LYS A 261 -5.08 -10.16 14.33
C LYS A 261 -5.52 -8.94 13.53
N PHE A 262 -4.65 -7.93 13.43
CA PHE A 262 -4.96 -6.71 12.66
C PHE A 262 -5.27 -7.04 11.20
N MET A 263 -4.49 -7.92 10.57
CA MET A 263 -4.70 -8.27 9.15
C MET A 263 -5.99 -9.08 8.93
N GLU A 264 -6.36 -9.96 9.88
CA GLU A 264 -7.61 -10.72 9.87
C GLU A 264 -8.83 -9.81 10.03
N ASP A 265 -8.77 -8.84 10.96
CA ASP A 265 -9.80 -7.83 11.15
C ASP A 265 -9.93 -6.92 9.90
N TRP A 266 -8.80 -6.54 9.31
CA TRP A 266 -8.77 -5.70 8.11
C TRP A 266 -9.42 -6.40 6.92
N TRP A 267 -9.12 -7.70 6.73
CA TRP A 267 -9.77 -8.52 5.73
C TRP A 267 -11.28 -8.63 5.97
N THR A 268 -11.68 -8.89 7.21
CA THR A 268 -13.09 -9.00 7.59
C THR A 268 -13.88 -7.73 7.24
N GLU A 269 -13.34 -6.55 7.58
CA GLU A 269 -13.99 -5.28 7.26
C GLU A 269 -14.03 -5.01 5.76
N PHE A 270 -12.91 -5.22 5.06
CA PHE A 270 -12.85 -5.07 3.60
C PHE A 270 -13.91 -5.91 2.89
N SER A 271 -14.07 -7.18 3.29
CA SER A 271 -15.03 -8.11 2.66
C SER A 271 -16.50 -7.81 2.99
N GLN A 272 -16.80 -7.11 4.08
CA GLN A 272 -18.18 -6.87 4.53
C GLN A 272 -18.78 -5.54 4.04
N TYR A 273 -17.92 -4.53 3.83
CA TYR A 273 -18.36 -3.15 3.58
C TYR A 273 -18.06 -2.69 2.16
N SER A 274 -16.99 -1.92 1.95
CA SER A 274 -16.60 -1.50 0.61
C SER A 274 -15.24 -2.08 0.25
N ASN A 275 -15.03 -2.29 -1.06
CA ASN A 275 -13.78 -2.79 -1.62
C ASN A 275 -12.67 -1.71 -1.61
N ARG A 276 -12.61 -0.89 -0.56
CA ARG A 276 -11.66 0.20 -0.33
C ARG A 276 -10.82 -0.12 0.89
N ASP A 277 -9.71 -0.79 0.63
CA ASP A 277 -8.75 -1.24 1.64
C ASP A 277 -8.22 -0.11 2.53
N GLN A 278 -8.00 1.08 1.96
CA GLN A 278 -7.54 2.25 2.73
C GLN A 278 -8.58 2.77 3.74
N LEU A 279 -9.89 2.68 3.44
CA LEU A 279 -10.94 3.05 4.39
C LEU A 279 -10.98 2.03 5.53
N ALA A 280 -10.99 0.74 5.16
CA ALA A 280 -11.00 -0.35 6.11
C ALA A 280 -9.78 -0.31 7.03
N PHE A 281 -8.57 -0.08 6.50
CA PHE A 281 -7.33 -0.07 7.28
C PHE A 281 -7.38 0.98 8.40
N ALA A 282 -7.82 2.20 8.08
CA ALA A 282 -7.87 3.29 9.04
C ALA A 282 -8.83 2.99 10.20
N HIS A 283 -9.97 2.38 9.91
CA HIS A 283 -10.93 2.00 10.93
C HIS A 283 -10.50 0.74 11.71
N THR A 284 -9.87 -0.24 11.05
CA THR A 284 -9.28 -1.40 11.73
C THR A 284 -8.23 -1.00 12.75
N LEU A 285 -7.43 0.06 12.49
CA LEU A 285 -6.51 0.63 13.49
C LEU A 285 -7.28 1.08 14.73
N PHE A 286 -8.32 1.88 14.52
CA PHE A 286 -9.16 2.39 15.59
C PHE A 286 -9.81 1.26 16.41
N GLN A 287 -10.40 0.26 15.74
CA GLN A 287 -11.02 -0.89 16.41
C GLN A 287 -10.04 -1.71 17.25
N ASN A 288 -8.79 -1.79 16.81
CA ASN A 288 -7.72 -2.49 17.54
C ASN A 288 -7.02 -1.62 18.59
N ASN A 289 -7.49 -0.38 18.82
CA ASN A 289 -6.83 0.60 19.69
C ASN A 289 -5.37 0.87 19.31
N LEU A 290 -5.05 0.74 18.01
CA LEU A 290 -3.72 1.03 17.47
C LEU A 290 -3.68 2.44 16.90
N THR A 291 -2.60 3.15 17.21
CA THR A 291 -2.33 4.50 16.73
C THR A 291 -1.15 4.50 15.75
N LEU A 292 -0.87 5.63 15.12
CA LEU A 292 0.31 5.78 14.27
C LEU A 292 1.64 5.52 14.98
N LYS A 293 1.68 5.58 16.32
CA LYS A 293 2.89 5.29 17.12
C LYS A 293 3.16 3.80 17.25
N ASP A 294 2.14 2.97 17.07
CA ASP A 294 2.24 1.52 17.10
C ASP A 294 2.71 0.96 15.75
N LEU A 295 2.69 1.80 14.72
CA LEU A 295 3.12 1.47 13.36
C LEU A 295 4.53 2.00 13.08
N GLY A 296 5.22 1.26 12.22
CA GLY A 296 6.41 1.75 11.54
C GLY A 296 6.06 2.67 10.38
N LEU A 297 6.87 3.71 10.16
CA LEU A 297 6.72 4.60 9.00
C LEU A 297 7.89 4.43 8.02
N ILE A 298 7.63 3.83 6.87
CA ILE A 298 8.61 3.68 5.78
C ILE A 298 8.67 4.89 4.83
N GLY A 299 8.04 5.99 5.23
CA GLY A 299 8.06 7.26 4.53
C GLY A 299 6.72 7.99 4.62
N ASN A 300 6.73 9.28 4.25
CA ASN A 300 5.53 10.12 4.29
C ASN A 300 4.74 10.15 2.97
N ASN A 301 5.28 9.50 1.94
CA ASN A 301 4.74 9.51 0.60
C ASN A 301 5.41 8.40 -0.22
N VAL A 302 4.66 7.39 -0.66
CA VAL A 302 5.21 6.31 -1.49
C VAL A 302 5.77 6.81 -2.83
N TYR A 303 5.23 7.92 -3.36
CA TYR A 303 5.66 8.51 -4.64
C TYR A 303 7.05 9.18 -4.55
N GLU A 304 7.52 9.43 -3.34
CA GLU A 304 8.82 10.08 -3.09
C GLU A 304 9.83 9.10 -2.47
N ASN A 305 9.40 7.89 -2.15
CA ASN A 305 10.29 6.90 -1.58
C ASN A 305 11.25 6.37 -2.66
N TYR A 306 12.55 6.47 -2.39
CA TYR A 306 13.62 6.08 -3.30
C TYR A 306 13.59 4.60 -3.70
N ALA A 307 12.94 3.74 -2.91
CA ALA A 307 12.91 2.30 -3.17
C ALA A 307 11.90 1.91 -4.25
N PHE A 308 11.01 2.83 -4.62
CA PHE A 308 9.86 2.53 -5.46
C PHE A 308 9.78 3.42 -6.68
N LYS A 309 9.27 2.85 -7.77
CA LYS A 309 8.84 3.57 -8.96
C LYS A 309 7.40 3.18 -9.27
N ILE A 310 6.52 4.16 -9.29
CA ILE A 310 5.08 3.95 -9.49
C ILE A 310 4.75 4.10 -10.97
N HIS A 311 4.21 3.03 -11.55
CA HIS A 311 3.70 3.00 -12.92
C HIS A 311 2.20 3.29 -12.94
N ARG A 312 1.69 3.72 -14.09
CA ARG A 312 0.24 3.83 -14.30
C ARG A 312 -0.32 2.43 -14.49
N HIS A 313 -1.46 2.17 -13.86
CA HIS A 313 -2.31 1.01 -14.19
C HIS A 313 -2.63 1.01 -15.70
N LYS A 314 -2.89 -0.18 -16.24
CA LYS A 314 -3.10 -0.39 -17.68
C LYS A 314 -4.37 0.26 -18.22
#